data_AF-A0A5J4T095-F1
#
_entry.id   AF-A0A5J4T095-F1
#
_cell.length_a   1.000
_cell.length_b   1.000
_cell.length_c   1.000
_cell.angle_alpha   90.00
_cell.angle_beta   90.00
_cell.angle_gamma   90.00
#
_symmetry.space_group_name_H-M   'P 1'
#
loop_
_entity.id
_entity.type
_entity.pdbx_description
1 polymer ?
#
loop_
_entity_poly.entity_id
_entity_poly.type
_entity_poly.pdbx_seq_one_letter_code
_entity_poly.pdbx_strand_id
1 'polypeptide(L)'
;MKIKRIKISGIPHKPLIEGLELCFPENTSDFLNANCLIGVNGSGKSQFLESIADIFVYLDAVYRNHNKRRNVSTPFLFEIIYSIPLDGEKYFVELIQEKKNKLPLITITDENCKPIEVDDEEFELYLPQKII
;
A
#
# COMPACT_ATOMS: atom_id res chain seq x y z
N MET A 1 -8.38 6.81 -2.58
CA MET A 1 -7.63 5.94 -1.64
C MET A 1 -7.12 6.78 -0.48
N LYS A 2 -7.01 6.21 0.73
CA LYS A 2 -6.24 6.76 1.87
C LYS A 2 -5.45 5.64 2.57
N ILE A 3 -4.13 5.74 2.63
CA ILE A 3 -3.30 4.81 3.43
C ILE A 3 -3.67 4.96 4.91
N LYS A 4 -3.71 3.85 5.64
CA LYS A 4 -4.05 3.75 7.07
C LYS A 4 -2.86 3.33 7.90
N ARG A 5 -2.11 2.36 7.40
CA ARG A 5 -0.92 1.82 8.05
C ARG A 5 0.05 1.35 6.98
N ILE A 6 1.33 1.55 7.24
CA ILE A 6 2.40 0.96 6.45
C ILE A 6 3.52 0.51 7.39
N LYS A 7 4.04 -0.68 7.13
CA LYS A 7 5.21 -1.23 7.80
C LYS A 7 6.19 -1.72 6.75
N ILE A 8 7.46 -1.38 6.90
CA ILE A 8 8.52 -1.69 5.93
C ILE A 8 9.62 -2.48 6.62
N SER A 9 10.08 -3.55 5.98
CA SER A 9 11.18 -4.39 6.47
C SER A 9 11.93 -5.07 5.33
N GLY A 10 13.11 -5.61 5.61
CA GLY A 10 13.90 -6.34 4.63
C GLY A 10 14.30 -5.50 3.41
N ILE A 11 14.62 -4.22 3.63
CA ILE A 11 14.92 -3.20 2.62
C ILE A 11 16.39 -2.73 2.67
N PRO A 12 17.36 -3.61 2.36
CA PRO A 12 18.80 -3.32 2.57
C PRO A 12 19.33 -2.12 1.78
N HIS A 13 18.66 -1.72 0.70
CA HIS A 13 19.04 -0.60 -0.15
C HIS A 13 18.51 0.77 0.33
N LYS A 14 17.60 0.80 1.31
CA LYS A 14 17.05 2.02 1.94
C LYS A 14 17.07 1.86 3.48
N PRO A 15 18.25 1.84 4.11
CA PRO A 15 18.41 1.44 5.52
C PRO A 15 17.76 2.40 6.52
N LEU A 16 17.44 3.64 6.12
CA LEU A 16 16.86 4.65 7.02
C LEU A 16 15.39 4.37 7.38
N ILE A 17 14.73 3.49 6.63
CA ILE A 17 13.32 3.13 6.80
C ILE A 17 13.15 1.64 7.12
N GLU A 18 14.24 0.93 7.42
CA GLU A 18 14.18 -0.46 7.89
C GLU A 18 13.47 -0.52 9.24
N GLY A 19 12.42 -1.36 9.34
CA GLY A 19 11.60 -1.49 10.54
C GLY A 19 10.65 -0.31 10.78
N LEU A 20 10.50 0.60 9.81
CA LEU A 20 9.57 1.73 9.91
C LEU A 20 8.13 1.22 9.93
N GLU A 21 7.36 1.72 10.89
CA GLU A 21 5.90 1.54 10.96
C GLU A 21 5.23 2.89 11.18
N LEU A 22 4.27 3.24 10.32
CA LEU A 22 3.53 4.49 10.40
C LEU A 22 2.03 4.23 10.28
N CYS A 23 1.27 4.92 11.12
CA CYS A 23 -0.19 4.94 11.09
C CYS A 23 -0.69 6.33 10.69
N PHE A 24 -1.68 6.36 9.80
CA PHE A 24 -2.27 7.57 9.25
C PHE A 24 -3.74 7.67 9.71
N PRO A 25 -4.02 8.51 10.72
CA PRO A 25 -5.36 8.64 11.26
C PRO A 25 -6.32 9.25 10.24
N GLU A 26 -7.59 8.82 10.30
CA GLU A 26 -8.66 9.55 9.61
C GLU A 26 -9.11 10.71 10.50
N ASN A 27 -8.88 11.93 10.03
CA ASN A 27 -9.49 13.11 10.61
C ASN A 27 -10.89 13.27 10.02
N THR A 28 -11.88 13.49 10.90
CA THR A 28 -13.30 13.66 10.58
C THR A 28 -13.66 15.11 10.25
N SER A 29 -12.71 16.03 10.26
CA SER A 29 -12.94 17.43 9.94
C SER A 29 -12.98 17.68 8.44
N ASP A 30 -13.87 18.58 8.00
CA ASP A 30 -14.01 19.04 6.61
C ASP A 30 -12.80 19.85 6.08
N PHE A 31 -11.75 19.99 6.89
CA PHE A 31 -10.51 20.65 6.50
C PHE A 31 -9.58 19.69 5.77
N LEU A 32 -8.68 20.26 4.97
CA LEU A 32 -7.69 19.52 4.19
C LEU A 32 -6.84 18.63 5.12
N ASN A 33 -7.06 17.32 5.05
CA ASN A 33 -6.34 16.34 5.86
C ASN A 33 -4.99 16.01 5.20
N ALA A 34 -3.94 16.74 5.58
CA ALA A 34 -2.58 16.53 5.10
C ALA A 34 -1.72 15.81 6.15
N ASN A 35 -1.05 14.73 5.72
CA ASN A 35 0.01 14.10 6.50
C ASN A 35 1.37 14.71 6.09
N CYS A 36 2.04 15.36 7.04
CA CYS A 36 3.31 16.03 6.78
C CYS A 36 4.49 15.15 7.24
N LEU A 37 5.37 14.80 6.32
CA LEU A 37 6.64 14.13 6.64
C LEU A 37 7.71 15.19 6.93
N ILE A 38 8.04 15.40 8.21
CA ILE A 38 8.99 16.42 8.66
C ILE A 38 10.22 15.74 9.27
N GLY A 39 11.40 16.30 9.02
CA GLY A 39 12.66 15.81 9.58
C GLY A 39 13.86 16.46 8.91
N VAL A 40 15.05 16.29 9.50
CA VAL A 40 16.31 16.83 8.96
C VAL A 40 16.65 16.24 7.58
N ASN A 41 17.49 16.92 6.80
CA ASN A 41 17.98 16.36 5.54
C ASN A 41 18.67 15.01 5.78
N GLY A 42 18.42 14.05 4.90
CA GLY A 42 18.93 12.68 5.07
C GLY A 42 18.19 11.82 6.09
N SER A 43 17.04 12.26 6.65
CA SER A 43 16.25 11.47 7.60
C SER A 43 15.39 10.36 6.98
N GLY A 44 15.52 10.07 5.68
CA GLY A 44 14.77 9.00 5.01
C GLY A 44 13.38 9.37 4.45
N LYS A 45 12.95 10.64 4.50
CA LYS A 45 11.65 11.09 3.97
C LYS A 45 11.43 10.70 2.49
N SER A 46 12.41 10.99 1.63
CA SER A 46 12.33 10.64 0.20
C SER A 46 12.34 9.14 0.00
N GLN A 47 13.19 8.40 0.75
CA GLN A 47 13.23 6.93 0.69
C GLN A 47 11.85 6.33 1.02
N PHE A 48 11.17 6.88 2.04
CA PHE A 48 9.83 6.45 2.41
C PHE A 48 8.80 6.69 1.31
N LEU A 49 8.75 7.90 0.72
CA LEU A 49 7.84 8.21 -0.39
C LEU A 49 8.11 7.34 -1.62
N GLU A 50 9.38 7.15 -1.97
CA GLU A 50 9.80 6.25 -3.03
C GLU A 50 9.37 4.81 -2.75
N SER A 51 9.47 4.34 -1.49
CA SER A 51 9.04 3.00 -1.11
C SER A 51 7.53 2.80 -1.22
N ILE A 52 6.72 3.83 -0.94
CA ILE A 52 5.27 3.76 -1.22
C ILE A 52 5.04 3.58 -2.74
N ALA A 53 5.76 4.34 -3.57
CA ALA A 53 5.66 4.20 -5.02
C ALA A 53 6.12 2.81 -5.49
N ASP A 54 7.24 2.28 -4.97
CA ASP A 54 7.75 0.95 -5.28
C ASP A 54 6.71 -0.14 -4.97
N ILE A 55 6.01 -0.04 -3.83
CA ILE A 55 4.93 -0.97 -3.46
C ILE A 55 3.84 -0.96 -4.50
N PHE A 56 3.30 0.21 -4.87
CA PHE A 56 2.19 0.25 -5.81
C PHE A 56 2.60 -0.06 -7.25
N VAL A 57 3.82 0.28 -7.67
CA VAL A 57 4.36 -0.16 -8.97
C VAL A 57 4.48 -1.69 -9.02
N TYR A 58 4.90 -2.30 -7.92
CA TYR A 58 4.93 -3.76 -7.78
C TYR A 58 3.52 -4.36 -7.89
N LEU A 59 2.57 -3.87 -7.09
CA LEU A 59 1.19 -4.35 -7.08
C LEU A 59 0.52 -4.18 -8.45
N ASP A 60 0.76 -3.05 -9.11
CA ASP A 60 0.27 -2.79 -10.46
C ASP A 60 0.81 -3.82 -11.46
N ALA A 61 2.10 -4.15 -11.37
CA ALA A 61 2.72 -5.13 -12.27
C ALA A 61 2.23 -6.56 -12.03
N VAL A 62 1.81 -6.89 -10.80
CA VAL A 62 1.28 -8.22 -10.43
C VAL A 62 -0.18 -8.37 -10.82
N TYR A 63 -1.02 -7.38 -10.48
CA TYR A 63 -2.47 -7.55 -10.46
C TYR A 63 -3.23 -6.77 -11.53
N ARG A 64 -2.67 -5.73 -12.15
CA ARG A 64 -3.39 -5.06 -13.27
C ARG A 64 -3.44 -5.99 -14.47
N ASN A 65 -4.61 -6.09 -15.09
CA ASN A 65 -4.82 -6.98 -16.22
C ASN A 65 -4.17 -6.50 -17.52
N HIS A 66 -3.83 -5.21 -17.62
CA HIS A 66 -3.13 -4.62 -18.75
C HIS A 66 -1.61 -4.50 -18.49
N ASN A 67 -0.80 -4.66 -19.54
CA ASN A 67 0.67 -4.54 -19.48
C ASN A 67 1.37 -5.49 -18.49
N LYS A 68 0.84 -6.71 -18.30
CA LYS A 68 1.43 -7.73 -17.40
C LYS A 68 2.91 -7.95 -17.70
N ARG A 69 3.76 -7.72 -16.69
CA ARG A 69 5.20 -7.97 -16.77
C ARG A 69 5.47 -9.45 -16.48
N ARG A 70 6.31 -10.09 -17.29
CA ARG A 70 6.63 -11.52 -17.14
C ARG A 70 7.44 -11.84 -15.87
N ASN A 71 8.25 -10.90 -15.41
CA ASN A 71 9.10 -11.07 -14.23
C ASN A 71 8.90 -9.88 -13.31
N VAL A 72 8.18 -10.10 -12.22
CA VAL A 72 7.97 -9.09 -11.18
C VAL A 72 8.70 -9.55 -9.93
N SER A 73 9.73 -8.80 -9.52
CA SER A 73 10.39 -9.01 -8.23
C SER A 73 9.79 -8.08 -7.19
N THR A 74 9.48 -8.61 -6.02
CA THR A 74 9.06 -7.76 -4.90
C THR A 74 10.21 -6.85 -4.45
N PRO A 75 9.93 -5.56 -4.18
CA PRO A 75 10.98 -4.59 -3.86
C PRO A 75 11.59 -4.84 -2.47
N PHE A 76 10.77 -5.25 -1.50
CA PHE A 76 11.12 -5.52 -0.09
C PHE A 76 9.90 -6.12 0.63
N LEU A 77 10.01 -6.39 1.93
CA LEU A 77 8.91 -6.90 2.74
C LEU A 77 8.07 -5.73 3.28
N PHE A 78 6.75 -5.84 3.20
CA PHE A 78 5.87 -4.76 3.64
C PHE A 78 4.54 -5.28 4.16
N GLU A 79 3.91 -4.51 5.02
CA GLU A 79 2.49 -4.59 5.32
C GLU A 79 1.89 -3.22 4.98
N ILE A 80 0.81 -3.17 4.21
CA ILE A 80 0.11 -1.92 3.91
C ILE A 80 -1.40 -2.13 4.07
N ILE A 81 -2.03 -1.20 4.77
CA ILE A 81 -3.48 -1.12 4.92
C ILE A 81 -3.91 0.22 4.34
N TYR A 82 -4.91 0.21 3.46
CA TYR A 82 -5.49 1.43 2.92
C TYR A 82 -7.00 1.29 2.75
N SER A 83 -7.68 2.43 2.73
CA SER A 83 -9.08 2.50 2.33
C SER A 83 -9.23 2.98 0.90
N ILE A 84 -10.17 2.41 0.15
CA ILE A 84 -10.51 2.80 -1.21
C ILE A 84 -12.04 2.93 -1.33
N PRO A 85 -12.55 4.06 -1.86
CA PRO A 85 -13.96 4.18 -2.21
C PRO A 85 -14.22 3.55 -3.58
N LEU A 86 -15.17 2.62 -3.68
CA LEU A 86 -15.64 2.02 -4.92
C LEU A 86 -17.17 2.06 -4.93
N ASP A 87 -17.76 2.60 -5.99
CA ASP A 87 -19.22 2.73 -6.17
C ASP A 87 -19.98 3.35 -4.98
N GLY A 88 -19.34 4.25 -4.24
CA GLY A 88 -19.91 4.91 -3.06
C GLY A 88 -19.64 4.20 -1.74
N GLU A 89 -19.19 2.95 -1.79
CA GLU A 89 -18.86 2.12 -0.64
C GLU A 89 -17.37 2.20 -0.30
N LYS A 90 -17.04 2.08 1.00
CA LYS A 90 -15.66 2.14 1.49
C LYS A 90 -15.16 0.73 1.80
N TYR A 91 -14.06 0.36 1.16
CA TYR A 91 -13.37 -0.90 1.39
C TYR A 91 -12.02 -0.68 2.06
N PHE A 92 -11.60 -1.65 2.86
CA PHE A 92 -10.26 -1.71 3.42
C PHE A 92 -9.50 -2.86 2.79
N VAL A 93 -8.30 -2.56 2.31
CA VAL A 93 -7.41 -3.53 1.67
C VAL A 93 -6.17 -3.66 2.53
N GLU A 94 -5.90 -4.87 2.98
CA GLU A 94 -4.67 -5.25 3.67
C GLU A 94 -3.82 -6.13 2.75
N LEU A 95 -2.56 -5.76 2.60
CA LEU A 95 -1.57 -6.48 1.81
C LEU A 95 -0.35 -6.77 2.64
N ILE A 96 0.02 -8.05 2.72
CA ILE A 96 1.13 -8.53 3.53
C ILE A 96 2.12 -9.32 2.67
N GLN A 97 3.34 -8.78 2.53
CA GLN A 97 4.46 -9.39 1.80
C GLN A 97 5.53 -9.89 2.78
N GLU A 98 5.44 -11.16 3.21
CA GLU A 98 6.38 -11.74 4.18
C GLU A 98 7.63 -12.37 3.54
N LYS A 99 7.54 -12.77 2.26
CA LYS A 99 8.58 -13.57 1.58
C LYS A 99 8.88 -13.03 0.20
N LYS A 100 10.16 -12.93 -0.18
CA LYS A 100 10.56 -12.32 -1.45
C LYS A 100 10.06 -13.05 -2.72
N ASN A 101 9.80 -14.35 -2.61
CA ASN A 101 9.47 -15.20 -3.75
C ASN A 101 8.02 -15.67 -3.74
N LYS A 102 7.13 -14.96 -3.03
CA LYS A 102 5.70 -15.26 -2.98
C LYS A 102 4.89 -14.00 -3.29
N LEU A 103 3.66 -14.18 -3.76
CA LEU A 103 2.70 -13.10 -3.85
C LEU A 103 2.31 -12.62 -2.44
N PRO A 104 1.94 -11.33 -2.28
CA PRO A 104 1.45 -10.83 -1.00
C PRO A 104 0.10 -11.49 -0.67
N LEU A 105 -0.13 -11.74 0.61
CA LEU A 105 -1.45 -12.09 1.11
C LEU A 105 -2.35 -10.86 1.00
N ILE A 106 -3.59 -11.06 0.57
CA ILE A 106 -4.58 -10.01 0.38
C ILE A 106 -5.78 -10.31 1.27
N THR A 107 -6.23 -9.31 2.02
CA THR A 107 -7.50 -9.34 2.73
C THR A 107 -8.28 -8.08 2.36
N ILE A 108 -9.54 -8.23 1.97
CA ILE A 108 -10.43 -7.10 1.70
C ILE A 108 -11.61 -7.20 2.66
N THR A 109 -11.94 -6.09 3.32
CA THR A 109 -13.13 -5.96 4.15
C THR A 109 -13.98 -4.77 3.74
N ASP A 110 -15.29 -4.88 3.94
CA ASP A 110 -16.21 -3.75 3.86
C ASP A 110 -16.08 -2.80 5.07
N GLU A 111 -16.88 -1.75 5.09
CA GLU A 111 -16.95 -0.80 6.20
C GLU A 111 -17.39 -1.41 7.54
N ASN A 112 -18.03 -2.59 7.51
CA ASN A 112 -18.48 -3.34 8.67
C ASN A 112 -17.47 -4.42 9.11
N CYS A 113 -16.25 -4.39 8.58
CA CYS A 113 -15.20 -5.37 8.82
C CYS A 113 -15.55 -6.80 8.36
N LYS A 114 -16.52 -6.95 7.46
CA LYS A 114 -16.87 -8.24 6.89
C LYS A 114 -15.91 -8.54 5.73
N PRO A 115 -15.27 -9.72 5.70
CA PRO A 115 -14.40 -10.10 4.61
C PRO A 115 -15.20 -10.28 3.31
N ILE A 116 -14.60 -9.87 2.21
CA ILE A 116 -15.12 -10.05 0.85
C ILE A 116 -14.19 -11.01 0.13
N GLU A 117 -14.77 -12.05 -0.45
CA GLU A 117 -14.05 -12.93 -1.38
C GLU A 117 -13.97 -12.22 -2.73
N VAL A 118 -12.73 -12.04 -3.20
CA VAL A 118 -12.43 -11.38 -4.47
C VAL A 118 -11.50 -12.31 -5.23
N ASP A 119 -11.85 -12.63 -6.47
CA ASP A 119 -10.99 -13.40 -7.35
C ASP A 119 -9.77 -12.58 -7.78
N ASP A 120 -8.65 -13.26 -8.09
CA ASP A 120 -7.40 -12.59 -8.49
C ASP A 120 -7.59 -11.62 -9.68
N GLU A 121 -8.52 -11.91 -10.58
CA GLU A 121 -8.83 -11.07 -11.75
C GLU A 121 -9.60 -9.79 -11.38
N GLU A 122 -10.35 -9.79 -10.29
CA GLU A 122 -11.17 -8.68 -9.82
C GLU A 122 -10.40 -7.76 -8.85
N PHE A 123 -9.27 -8.23 -8.30
CA PHE A 123 -8.46 -7.45 -7.37
C PHE A 123 -7.99 -6.11 -7.95
N GLU A 124 -7.85 -5.98 -9.28
CA GLU A 124 -7.45 -4.72 -9.91
C GLU A 124 -8.40 -3.54 -9.62
N LEU A 125 -9.67 -3.83 -9.30
CA LEU A 125 -10.66 -2.83 -8.89
C LEU A 125 -10.31 -2.20 -7.54
N TYR A 126 -9.65 -2.96 -6.66
CA TYR A 126 -9.25 -2.53 -5.34
C TYR A 126 -7.88 -1.85 -5.33
N LEU A 127 -7.15 -1.85 -6.46
CA LEU A 127 -5.96 -1.04 -6.63
C LEU A 127 -6.30 0.44 -6.88
N PRO A 128 -5.52 1.38 -6.34
CA PRO A 128 -5.74 2.80 -6.61
C PRO A 128 -5.52 3.09 -8.10
N GLN A 129 -6.47 3.78 -8.74
CA GLN A 129 -6.29 4.26 -10.12
C GLN A 129 -5.30 5.42 -10.23
N LYS A 130 -5.18 6.21 -9.15
CA LYS A 130 -4.23 7.32 -9.04
C LYS A 130 -3.65 7.33 -7.63
N ILE A 131 -2.33 7.51 -7.57
CA ILE A 131 -1.58 7.73 -6.34
C ILE A 131 -1.19 9.20 -6.39
N ILE A 132 -1.91 10.04 -5.65
CA ILE A 132 -1.67 11.49 -5.55
C ILE A 132 -1.36 11.79 -4.08
#